data_AF-A0A7H8N4Y8-F1
#
_entry.id   AF-A0A7H8N4Y8-F1
#
_cell.length_a   1.000
_cell.length_b   1.000
_cell.length_c   1.000
_cell.angle_alpha   90.00
_cell.angle_beta   90.00
_cell.angle_gamma   90.00
#
_symmetry.space_group_name_H-M   'P 1'
#
loop_
_entity.id
_entity.type
_entity.pdbx_description
1 polymer ?
#
loop_
_entity_poly.entity_id
_entity_poly.type
_entity_poly.pdbx_seq_one_letter_code
_entity_poly.pdbx_strand_id
1 'polypeptide(L)'
;MTTHATPSNPLHILAADPTGRSLGLDFDLPPGTLHRLTLDGLWHEPLLWRATEPATEDSWGRLLPALKAAGLRPVLLGGERESDGDQPWNEELGPDLVTDPDDFEAGALLAEWWADNTAPVEDEDEEDVAVTDQRGAAVVDGGVELADGLEPGPEEELADGAAEGSWRAGRAPGQPAREGSADLDDAVALAPYGTAWPGLAPACPAVVDPDERAAEVAAALVEYDILTAPRIALVPAERSADVLAAIGWLGPLNYDEDAAPFSAVLRSWEDRFGIRVVALEFDVLHVSVPHPPRTLEEALPIAAEHFAFCPDNIWQDSETLERYAREHLVGKHNWSFWWD
;
A
#
# COMPACT_ATOMS: atom_id res chain seq x y z
N MET A 1 8.95 11.58 -33.01
CA MET A 1 7.71 10.91 -32.57
C MET A 1 7.99 9.42 -32.53
N THR A 2 8.58 8.97 -31.43
CA THR A 2 8.72 7.54 -31.15
C THR A 2 7.40 7.13 -30.53
N THR A 3 6.56 6.45 -31.30
CA THR A 3 5.39 5.76 -30.74
C THR A 3 5.93 4.69 -29.80
N HIS A 4 5.88 4.93 -28.49
CA HIS A 4 5.98 3.86 -27.52
C HIS A 4 4.77 2.96 -27.77
N ALA A 5 5.00 1.79 -28.37
CA ALA A 5 3.99 0.75 -28.34
C ALA A 5 3.81 0.41 -26.87
N THR A 6 2.61 0.59 -26.32
CA THR A 6 2.28 0.10 -24.98
C THR A 6 2.64 -1.38 -24.96
N PRO A 7 3.55 -1.82 -24.07
CA PRO A 7 3.89 -3.23 -23.99
C PRO A 7 2.60 -4.01 -23.73
N SER A 8 2.37 -5.03 -24.55
CA SER A 8 1.16 -5.85 -24.45
C SER A 8 1.15 -6.55 -23.09
N ASN A 9 0.08 -6.39 -22.32
CA ASN A 9 -0.11 -7.04 -21.02
C ASN A 9 0.20 -8.55 -21.11
N PRO A 10 1.23 -9.07 -20.41
CA PRO A 10 1.72 -10.43 -20.59
C PRO A 10 0.73 -11.52 -20.15
N LEU A 11 -0.30 -11.18 -19.39
CA LEU A 11 -1.35 -12.14 -19.00
C LEU A 11 -2.17 -12.66 -20.18
N HIS A 12 -2.11 -12.01 -21.36
CA HIS A 12 -2.70 -12.56 -22.58
C HIS A 12 -2.14 -13.94 -22.94
N ILE A 13 -0.91 -14.26 -22.52
CA ILE A 13 -0.29 -15.58 -22.71
C ILE A 13 -1.07 -16.64 -21.94
N LEU A 14 -1.44 -16.36 -20.69
CA LEU A 14 -2.24 -17.27 -19.86
C LEU A 14 -3.70 -17.33 -20.29
N ALA A 15 -4.24 -16.25 -20.87
CA ALA A 15 -5.56 -16.29 -21.49
C ALA A 15 -5.61 -17.22 -22.70
N ALA A 16 -4.54 -17.25 -23.50
CA ALA A 16 -4.42 -18.11 -24.69
C ALA A 16 -4.03 -19.56 -24.33
N ASP A 17 -3.23 -19.72 -23.27
CA ASP A 17 -2.71 -21.00 -22.80
C ASP A 17 -2.76 -21.08 -21.26
N PRO A 18 -3.93 -21.43 -20.69
CA PRO A 18 -4.12 -21.52 -19.24
C PRO A 18 -3.25 -22.58 -18.54
N THR A 19 -2.59 -23.46 -19.31
CA THR A 19 -1.69 -24.49 -18.76
C THR A 19 -0.29 -23.97 -18.50
N GLY A 20 0.04 -22.75 -18.95
CA GLY A 20 1.37 -22.18 -18.80
C GLY A 20 2.43 -22.83 -19.72
N ARG A 21 2.05 -23.71 -20.65
CA ARG A 21 2.99 -24.36 -21.59
C ARG A 21 3.82 -23.37 -22.39
N SER A 22 3.20 -22.28 -22.81
CA SER A 22 3.85 -21.19 -23.56
C SER A 22 4.91 -20.46 -22.75
N LEU A 23 4.85 -20.58 -21.41
CA LEU A 23 5.86 -20.08 -20.46
C LEU A 23 6.86 -21.18 -20.04
N GLY A 24 6.69 -22.42 -20.52
CA GLY A 24 7.47 -23.58 -20.08
C GLY A 24 7.07 -24.12 -18.70
N LEU A 25 5.83 -23.85 -18.26
CA LEU A 25 5.30 -24.19 -16.93
C LEU A 25 4.24 -25.32 -16.96
N ASP A 26 4.21 -26.14 -18.02
CA ASP A 26 3.18 -27.17 -18.30
C ASP A 26 2.68 -28.00 -17.10
N PHE A 27 3.57 -28.31 -16.15
CA PHE A 27 3.27 -29.12 -14.96
C PHE A 27 3.52 -28.38 -13.64
N ASP A 28 4.01 -27.15 -13.73
CA ASP A 28 4.44 -26.35 -12.58
C ASP A 28 3.45 -25.24 -12.26
N LEU A 29 2.70 -24.72 -13.26
CA LEU A 29 1.64 -23.75 -13.03
C LEU A 29 0.39 -24.46 -12.49
N PRO A 30 -0.06 -24.17 -11.25
CA PRO A 30 -1.30 -24.75 -10.72
C PRO A 30 -2.52 -24.23 -11.48
N PRO A 31 -3.71 -24.86 -11.36
CA PRO A 31 -4.95 -24.29 -11.89
C PRO A 31 -5.22 -22.90 -11.29
N GLY A 32 -5.78 -22.00 -12.10
CA GLY A 32 -6.09 -20.65 -11.66
C GLY A 32 -6.89 -19.83 -12.66
N THR A 33 -7.21 -18.60 -12.27
CA THR A 33 -8.16 -17.72 -12.96
C THR A 33 -7.55 -16.35 -13.18
N LEU A 34 -7.89 -15.71 -14.31
CA LEU A 34 -7.57 -14.31 -14.57
C LEU A 34 -8.58 -13.40 -13.85
N HIS A 35 -8.08 -12.48 -13.04
CA HIS A 35 -8.88 -11.49 -12.32
C HIS A 35 -8.92 -10.16 -13.08
N ARG A 36 -10.11 -9.57 -13.09
CA ARG A 36 -10.45 -8.30 -13.77
C ARG A 36 -11.41 -7.44 -12.96
N LEU A 37 -11.86 -7.91 -11.81
CA LEU A 37 -12.78 -7.17 -10.96
C LEU A 37 -11.97 -6.17 -10.14
N THR A 38 -12.44 -4.94 -10.12
CA THR A 38 -11.94 -3.79 -9.38
C THR A 38 -13.08 -3.21 -8.55
N LEU A 39 -12.76 -2.27 -7.67
CA LEU A 39 -13.75 -1.51 -6.90
C LEU A 39 -14.85 -0.90 -7.80
N ASP A 40 -14.46 -0.34 -8.96
CA ASP A 40 -15.37 0.30 -9.92
C ASP A 40 -15.93 -0.65 -11.00
N GLY A 41 -15.70 -1.95 -10.89
CA GLY A 41 -16.29 -2.99 -11.73
C GLY A 41 -15.29 -3.73 -12.61
N LEU A 42 -15.64 -3.99 -13.88
CA LEU A 42 -14.83 -4.84 -14.75
C LEU A 42 -13.76 -4.03 -15.48
N TRP A 43 -12.48 -4.25 -15.13
CA TRP A 43 -11.35 -3.68 -15.83
C TRP A 43 -11.23 -4.22 -17.26
N HIS A 44 -10.73 -3.40 -18.18
CA HIS A 44 -10.72 -3.69 -19.62
C HIS A 44 -9.72 -4.78 -20.04
N GLU A 45 -8.76 -5.11 -19.17
CA GLU A 45 -7.80 -6.21 -19.33
C GLU A 45 -7.54 -6.95 -18.00
N PRO A 46 -6.96 -8.17 -18.02
CA PRO A 46 -6.57 -8.88 -16.80
C PRO A 46 -5.53 -8.12 -15.96
N LEU A 47 -5.76 -8.01 -14.65
CA LEU A 47 -4.84 -7.37 -13.71
C LEU A 47 -3.86 -8.37 -13.11
N LEU A 48 -4.34 -9.56 -12.77
CA LEU A 48 -3.52 -10.65 -12.26
C LEU A 48 -4.12 -11.99 -12.66
N TRP A 49 -3.28 -13.03 -12.63
CA TRP A 49 -3.75 -14.41 -12.57
C TRP A 49 -3.61 -14.91 -11.13
N ARG A 50 -4.55 -15.70 -10.60
CA ARG A 50 -4.50 -16.26 -9.24
C ARG A 50 -4.73 -17.76 -9.27
N ALA A 51 -3.89 -18.50 -8.55
CA ALA A 51 -4.05 -19.93 -8.33
C ALA A 51 -5.31 -20.23 -7.50
N THR A 52 -6.01 -21.30 -7.85
CA THR A 52 -7.18 -21.78 -7.09
C THR A 52 -6.75 -22.51 -5.81
N GLU A 53 -5.65 -23.24 -5.87
CA GLU A 53 -5.14 -24.06 -4.76
C GLU A 53 -4.15 -23.29 -3.87
N PRO A 54 -4.12 -23.57 -2.54
CA PRO A 54 -3.13 -23.02 -1.63
C PRO A 54 -1.70 -23.17 -2.15
N ALA A 55 -0.89 -22.14 -1.97
CA ALA A 55 0.53 -22.17 -2.25
C ALA A 55 1.23 -23.17 -1.33
N THR A 56 2.26 -23.83 -1.86
CA THR A 56 3.23 -24.61 -1.08
C THR A 56 4.56 -23.84 -0.98
N GLU A 57 5.42 -24.25 -0.05
CA GLU A 57 6.74 -23.63 0.17
C GLU A 57 7.56 -23.45 -1.13
N ASP A 58 7.51 -24.43 -2.04
CA ASP A 58 8.25 -24.41 -3.32
C ASP A 58 7.60 -23.56 -4.41
N SER A 59 6.33 -23.19 -4.25
CA SER A 59 5.51 -22.69 -5.35
C SER A 59 6.06 -21.38 -5.93
N TRP A 60 6.58 -20.49 -5.07
CA TRP A 60 7.12 -19.20 -5.51
C TRP A 60 8.46 -19.36 -6.26
N GLY A 61 9.42 -20.06 -5.65
CA GLY A 61 10.76 -20.26 -6.22
C GLY A 61 10.75 -21.07 -7.51
N ARG A 62 9.84 -22.05 -7.64
CA ARG A 62 9.70 -22.89 -8.84
C ARG A 62 9.25 -22.10 -10.07
N LEU A 63 8.35 -21.13 -9.89
CA LEU A 63 7.73 -20.40 -11.01
C LEU A 63 8.57 -19.19 -11.46
N LEU A 64 9.30 -18.56 -10.54
CA LEU A 64 9.92 -17.25 -10.76
C LEU A 64 10.76 -17.13 -12.04
N PRO A 65 11.67 -18.07 -12.40
CA PRO A 65 12.53 -17.87 -13.56
C PRO A 65 11.77 -17.71 -14.88
N ALA A 66 10.72 -18.51 -15.08
CA ALA A 66 9.88 -18.47 -16.29
C ALA A 66 9.01 -17.22 -16.32
N LEU A 67 8.42 -16.86 -15.16
CA LEU A 67 7.56 -15.69 -15.03
C LEU A 67 8.34 -14.39 -15.28
N LYS A 68 9.54 -14.28 -14.71
CA LYS A 68 10.38 -13.10 -14.88
C LYS A 68 10.74 -12.84 -16.33
N ALA A 69 11.03 -13.90 -17.10
CA ALA A 69 11.32 -13.80 -18.53
C ALA A 69 10.10 -13.34 -19.35
N ALA A 70 8.89 -13.52 -18.82
CA ALA A 70 7.63 -13.12 -19.45
C ALA A 70 7.08 -11.77 -18.95
N GLY A 71 7.81 -11.05 -18.09
CA GLY A 71 7.32 -9.79 -17.50
C GLY A 71 6.26 -10.00 -16.41
N LEU A 72 6.25 -11.17 -15.78
CA LEU A 72 5.36 -11.49 -14.67
C LEU A 72 6.14 -11.57 -13.35
N ARG A 73 5.48 -11.21 -12.24
CA ARG A 73 5.98 -11.32 -10.88
C ARG A 73 5.05 -12.22 -10.05
N PRO A 74 5.59 -13.27 -9.40
CA PRO A 74 4.82 -14.06 -8.44
C PRO A 74 4.68 -13.31 -7.11
N VAL A 75 3.49 -13.32 -6.53
CA VAL A 75 3.16 -12.73 -5.24
C VAL A 75 2.23 -13.68 -4.50
N LEU A 76 2.43 -13.90 -3.19
CA LEU A 76 1.50 -14.63 -2.37
C LEU A 76 0.36 -13.70 -1.94
N LEU A 77 -0.88 -14.07 -2.22
CA LEU A 77 -2.07 -13.38 -1.71
C LEU A 77 -2.60 -14.14 -0.50
N GLY A 78 -2.49 -13.54 0.68
CA GLY A 78 -3.07 -14.03 1.93
C GLY A 78 -4.47 -13.44 2.18
N GLY A 79 -4.93 -13.47 3.44
CA GLY A 79 -6.13 -12.72 3.84
C GLY A 79 -7.49 -13.36 3.57
N GLU A 80 -7.61 -14.69 3.45
CA GLU A 80 -8.92 -15.35 3.54
C GLU A 80 -9.51 -15.14 4.96
N ARG A 81 -10.21 -14.02 5.24
CA ARG A 81 -11.02 -13.87 6.46
C ARG A 81 -12.07 -14.98 6.44
N GLU A 82 -12.15 -15.79 7.50
CA GLU A 82 -13.13 -16.88 7.63
C GLU A 82 -14.60 -16.44 7.42
N SER A 83 -14.89 -15.13 7.43
CA SER A 83 -16.21 -14.53 7.21
C SER A 83 -16.53 -14.08 5.78
N ASP A 84 -15.54 -13.89 4.89
CA ASP A 84 -15.72 -13.19 3.60
C ASP A 84 -15.72 -14.12 2.38
N GLY A 85 -16.44 -15.23 2.47
CA GLY A 85 -16.82 -16.03 1.29
C GLY A 85 -15.68 -16.39 0.30
N ASP A 86 -16.05 -16.64 -0.96
CA ASP A 86 -15.19 -17.19 -2.02
C ASP A 86 -14.42 -16.11 -2.82
N GLN A 87 -14.38 -14.85 -2.36
CA GLN A 87 -13.89 -13.71 -3.16
C GLN A 87 -13.07 -12.67 -2.39
N PRO A 88 -12.04 -13.05 -1.60
CA PRO A 88 -11.05 -12.05 -1.15
C PRO A 88 -10.42 -11.40 -2.39
N TRP A 89 -10.13 -10.10 -2.34
CA TRP A 89 -9.45 -9.29 -3.37
C TRP A 89 -10.28 -8.69 -4.52
N ASN A 90 -11.56 -9.03 -4.73
CA ASN A 90 -12.31 -8.54 -5.91
C ASN A 90 -12.76 -7.07 -5.80
N GLU A 91 -12.64 -6.45 -4.63
CA GLU A 91 -13.00 -5.04 -4.35
C GLU A 91 -11.82 -4.24 -3.76
N GLU A 92 -10.61 -4.81 -3.80
CA GLU A 92 -9.40 -4.26 -3.16
C GLU A 92 -8.37 -3.72 -4.18
N LEU A 93 -8.79 -3.65 -5.45
CA LEU A 93 -7.98 -3.23 -6.58
C LEU A 93 -8.63 -2.02 -7.26
N GLY A 94 -7.85 -0.96 -7.47
CA GLY A 94 -8.25 0.30 -8.13
C GLY A 94 -7.20 0.81 -9.11
N PRO A 95 -6.92 0.10 -10.23
CA PRO A 95 -5.87 0.46 -11.18
C PRO A 95 -6.10 1.81 -11.90
N ASP A 96 -7.32 2.34 -11.91
CA ASP A 96 -7.66 3.68 -12.40
C ASP A 96 -7.32 4.81 -11.43
N LEU A 97 -7.13 4.49 -10.15
CA LEU A 97 -6.73 5.45 -9.13
C LEU A 97 -5.21 5.66 -9.10
N VAL A 98 -4.46 4.82 -9.82
CA VAL A 98 -3.00 4.79 -9.78
C VAL A 98 -2.38 5.81 -10.73
N THR A 99 -1.56 6.71 -10.20
CA THR A 99 -0.74 7.63 -11.00
C THR A 99 0.58 6.96 -11.46
N ASP A 100 1.49 7.67 -12.14
CA ASP A 100 2.75 7.06 -12.58
C ASP A 100 3.77 7.07 -11.43
N PRO A 101 4.31 5.92 -10.97
CA PRO A 101 5.34 5.92 -9.93
C PRO A 101 6.63 6.65 -10.33
N ASP A 102 6.86 6.95 -11.62
CA ASP A 102 7.95 7.81 -12.11
C ASP A 102 7.77 9.30 -11.73
N ASP A 103 6.56 9.73 -11.37
CA ASP A 103 6.28 11.12 -10.99
C ASP A 103 6.73 11.45 -9.55
N PHE A 104 7.18 10.45 -8.79
CA PHE A 104 7.51 10.59 -7.37
C PHE A 104 8.98 10.32 -7.05
N GLU A 105 9.53 11.15 -6.17
CA GLU A 105 10.87 10.96 -5.60
C GLU A 105 10.76 10.41 -4.18
N ALA A 106 11.21 9.17 -3.98
CA ALA A 106 11.06 8.44 -2.70
C ALA A 106 11.56 9.22 -1.47
N GLY A 107 12.67 9.95 -1.60
CA GLY A 107 13.21 10.76 -0.50
C GLY A 107 12.35 11.98 -0.15
N ALA A 108 11.61 12.54 -1.11
CA ALA A 108 10.67 13.61 -0.87
C ALA A 108 9.39 13.07 -0.21
N LEU A 109 8.84 11.97 -0.73
CA LEU A 109 7.69 11.28 -0.13
C LEU A 109 7.94 10.91 1.34
N LEU A 110 9.06 10.22 1.62
CA LEU A 110 9.38 9.82 2.99
C LEU A 110 9.63 11.01 3.92
N ALA A 111 10.15 12.13 3.42
CA ALA A 111 10.33 13.34 4.22
C ALA A 111 9.00 14.00 4.56
N GLU A 112 8.07 14.02 3.60
CA GLU A 112 6.71 14.52 3.76
C GLU A 112 5.93 13.66 4.75
N TRP A 113 5.86 12.35 4.53
CA TRP A 113 5.14 11.43 5.42
C TRP A 113 5.73 11.40 6.83
N TRP A 114 7.04 11.56 6.97
CA TRP A 114 7.65 11.77 8.28
C TRP A 114 7.13 13.05 8.95
N ALA A 115 7.04 14.16 8.23
CA ALA A 115 6.53 15.42 8.78
C ALA A 115 5.07 15.28 9.21
N ASP A 116 4.24 14.61 8.41
CA ASP A 116 2.82 14.38 8.71
C ASP A 116 2.64 13.45 9.92
N ASN A 117 3.41 12.36 9.99
CA ASN A 117 3.37 11.40 11.10
C ASN A 117 3.90 11.97 12.42
N THR A 118 4.63 13.09 12.39
CA THR A 118 5.22 13.75 13.57
C THR A 118 4.63 15.13 13.86
N ALA A 119 3.63 15.55 13.09
CA ALA A 119 2.92 16.79 13.33
C ALA A 119 2.17 16.71 14.66
N PRO A 120 2.18 17.78 15.48
CA PRO A 120 1.41 17.81 16.71
C PRO A 120 -0.08 17.67 16.38
N VAL A 121 -0.82 16.97 17.23
CA VAL A 121 -2.28 16.90 17.11
C VAL A 121 -2.81 18.32 17.29
N GLU A 122 -3.38 18.91 16.24
CA GLU A 122 -4.08 20.19 16.39
C GLU A 122 -5.30 19.93 17.27
N ASP A 123 -5.38 20.59 18.43
CA ASP A 123 -6.58 20.59 19.24
C ASP A 123 -7.72 21.15 18.37
N GLU A 124 -8.70 20.32 18.01
CA GLU A 124 -9.96 20.82 17.49
C GLU A 124 -10.58 21.67 18.60
N ASP A 125 -10.41 22.99 18.52
CA ASP A 125 -11.03 23.95 19.43
C ASP A 125 -12.51 23.57 19.58
N GLU A 126 -12.90 23.14 20.79
CA GLU A 126 -14.30 23.00 21.17
C GLU A 126 -14.99 24.32 20.78
N GLU A 127 -15.85 24.30 19.76
CA GLU A 127 -16.70 25.44 19.46
C GLU A 127 -17.47 25.75 20.75
N ASP A 128 -17.02 26.80 21.44
CA ASP A 128 -17.67 27.39 22.60
C ASP A 128 -19.11 27.71 22.17
N VAL A 129 -20.03 26.80 22.47
CA VAL A 129 -21.45 26.98 22.21
C VAL A 129 -21.91 28.07 23.19
N ALA A 130 -21.75 29.33 22.78
CA ALA A 130 -22.18 30.48 23.53
C ALA A 130 -23.70 30.34 23.77
N VAL A 131 -24.04 29.93 24.99
CA VAL A 131 -25.42 29.90 25.49
C VAL A 131 -25.90 31.34 25.54
N THR A 132 -26.50 31.83 24.46
CA THR A 132 -27.29 33.06 24.49
C THR A 132 -28.62 32.74 25.16
N ASP A 133 -28.71 33.08 26.44
CA ASP A 133 -29.96 33.23 27.19
C ASP A 133 -30.90 34.18 26.43
N GLN A 134 -31.96 33.63 25.83
CA GLN A 134 -33.12 34.40 25.38
C GLN A 134 -34.32 34.13 26.29
N ARG A 135 -34.34 34.83 27.42
CA ARG A 135 -35.58 35.23 28.08
C ARG A 135 -36.28 36.32 27.26
N GLY A 136 -37.47 36.05 26.73
CA GLY A 136 -38.41 37.13 26.36
C GLY A 136 -39.49 36.84 25.33
N ALA A 137 -40.54 36.10 25.73
CA ALA A 137 -41.96 36.32 25.44
C ALA A 137 -42.48 36.76 24.04
N ALA A 138 -43.42 35.97 23.49
CA ALA A 138 -44.85 36.29 23.30
C ALA A 138 -45.47 35.89 21.94
N VAL A 139 -46.55 35.11 22.08
CA VAL A 139 -47.57 34.58 21.16
C VAL A 139 -48.31 35.63 20.31
N VAL A 140 -48.61 35.31 19.03
CA VAL A 140 -49.93 35.30 18.31
C VAL A 140 -49.71 34.91 16.82
N ASP A 141 -50.17 33.75 16.32
CA ASP A 141 -51.47 33.36 15.72
C ASP A 141 -51.77 33.86 14.28
N GLY A 142 -51.99 32.89 13.36
CA GLY A 142 -52.90 33.00 12.21
C GLY A 142 -52.34 33.17 10.78
N GLY A 143 -52.64 32.18 9.90
CA GLY A 143 -52.98 32.47 8.48
C GLY A 143 -52.14 31.80 7.38
N VAL A 144 -52.80 31.00 6.53
CA VAL A 144 -52.29 30.24 5.37
C VAL A 144 -52.35 31.09 4.10
N GLU A 145 -51.37 30.95 3.18
CA GLU A 145 -51.63 31.05 1.72
C GLU A 145 -50.56 30.33 0.87
N LEU A 146 -51.03 29.62 -0.16
CA LEU A 146 -50.27 28.90 -1.19
C LEU A 146 -50.12 29.80 -2.43
N ALA A 147 -48.98 29.77 -3.09
CA ALA A 147 -48.86 30.14 -4.51
C ALA A 147 -47.72 29.38 -5.20
N ASP A 148 -48.09 28.71 -6.29
CA ASP A 148 -47.25 28.09 -7.32
C ASP A 148 -46.39 29.11 -8.11
N GLY A 149 -45.30 28.63 -8.72
CA GLY A 149 -44.77 29.27 -9.94
C GLY A 149 -43.25 29.20 -10.19
N LEU A 150 -42.79 28.05 -10.68
CA LEU A 150 -41.82 27.79 -11.77
C LEU A 150 -40.88 28.94 -12.25
N GLU A 151 -39.56 28.69 -12.26
CA GLU A 151 -38.68 28.54 -13.46
C GLU A 151 -37.18 28.57 -13.07
N PRO A 152 -36.29 27.91 -13.84
CA PRO A 152 -34.95 27.50 -13.42
C PRO A 152 -33.84 28.55 -13.70
N GLY A 153 -32.81 28.57 -12.85
CA GLY A 153 -31.58 29.33 -13.06
C GLY A 153 -30.54 28.52 -13.87
N PRO A 154 -29.65 29.18 -14.62
CA PRO A 154 -28.91 28.58 -15.71
C PRO A 154 -27.71 27.72 -15.26
N GLU A 155 -27.39 26.80 -16.15
CA GLU A 155 -26.27 25.85 -16.14
C GLU A 155 -24.93 26.55 -15.85
N GLU A 156 -24.21 26.05 -14.84
CA GLU A 156 -22.83 26.44 -14.58
C GLU A 156 -21.91 25.96 -15.69
N GLU A 157 -21.25 26.94 -16.29
CA GLU A 157 -20.15 26.85 -17.23
C GLU A 157 -19.00 26.04 -16.59
N LEU A 158 -18.77 24.81 -17.07
CA LEU A 158 -17.59 24.01 -16.75
C LEU A 158 -16.35 24.74 -17.28
N ALA A 159 -15.76 25.57 -16.43
CA ALA A 159 -14.46 26.18 -16.66
C ALA A 159 -13.38 25.10 -16.52
N ASP A 160 -12.68 24.91 -17.63
CA ASP A 160 -11.41 24.21 -17.80
C ASP A 160 -10.37 24.75 -16.81
N GLY A 161 -10.15 24.00 -15.74
CA GLY A 161 -9.16 24.29 -14.71
C GLY A 161 -8.43 23.00 -14.38
N ALA A 162 -7.30 22.78 -15.03
CA ALA A 162 -6.31 21.80 -14.60
C ALA A 162 -5.99 22.08 -13.13
N ALA A 163 -6.53 21.24 -12.24
CA ALA A 163 -6.23 21.30 -10.83
C ALA A 163 -4.77 20.85 -10.66
N GLU A 164 -3.91 21.80 -10.34
CA GLU A 164 -2.66 21.52 -9.64
C GLU A 164 -3.03 20.76 -8.36
N GLY A 165 -2.85 19.45 -8.38
CA GLY A 165 -3.22 18.55 -7.29
C GLY A 165 -2.51 18.94 -6.01
N SER A 166 -3.26 19.45 -5.05
CA SER A 166 -2.84 19.57 -3.66
C SER A 166 -2.76 18.16 -3.08
N TRP A 167 -1.60 17.53 -3.25
CA TRP A 167 -1.16 16.36 -2.50
C TRP A 167 -1.43 16.57 -0.99
N ARG A 168 -1.91 15.54 -0.31
CA ARG A 168 -2.00 15.47 1.15
C ARG A 168 -1.82 14.02 1.56
N ALA A 169 -0.64 13.65 2.01
CA ALA A 169 -0.49 12.47 2.87
C ALA A 169 -0.95 12.80 4.30
N GLY A 170 -2.16 13.32 4.41
CA GLY A 170 -2.78 13.62 5.69
C GLY A 170 -3.69 12.47 6.07
N ARG A 171 -3.56 12.02 7.32
CA ARG A 171 -4.60 11.32 8.09
C ARG A 171 -6.00 11.56 7.50
N ALA A 172 -6.70 10.50 7.05
CA ALA A 172 -8.04 10.66 6.51
C ALA A 172 -8.96 11.44 7.49
N PRO A 173 -9.83 12.36 7.00
CA PRO A 173 -10.75 13.09 7.86
C PRO A 173 -11.63 12.12 8.65
N GLY A 174 -11.56 12.15 9.98
CA GLY A 174 -12.46 11.39 10.87
C GLY A 174 -11.84 10.27 11.70
N GLN A 175 -10.51 10.09 11.70
CA GLN A 175 -9.87 9.24 12.72
C GLN A 175 -10.03 9.86 14.13
N PRO A 176 -10.36 9.08 15.18
CA PRO A 176 -10.45 9.61 16.54
C PRO A 176 -9.09 10.16 16.99
N ALA A 177 -9.13 11.32 17.66
CA ALA A 177 -7.96 11.95 18.22
C ALA A 177 -7.19 10.99 19.14
N ARG A 178 -5.86 11.04 19.08
CA ARG A 178 -4.97 10.29 19.97
C ARG A 178 -5.13 10.85 21.39
N GLU A 179 -5.74 10.09 22.30
CA GLU A 179 -5.85 10.49 23.71
C GLU A 179 -4.49 10.35 24.41
N GLY A 180 -3.76 11.47 24.60
CA GLY A 180 -2.56 11.51 25.45
C GLY A 180 -1.63 12.69 25.15
N SER A 181 -1.00 13.28 26.18
CA SER A 181 -0.11 14.43 26.07
C SER A 181 1.16 14.13 25.24
N ALA A 182 1.16 14.52 23.97
CA ALA A 182 2.03 13.98 22.92
C ALA A 182 3.51 14.45 22.89
N ASP A 183 3.89 15.55 23.55
CA ASP A 183 5.19 16.17 23.21
C ASP A 183 6.45 15.48 23.74
N LEU A 184 6.38 14.79 24.88
CA LEU A 184 7.55 14.15 25.50
C LEU A 184 7.66 12.66 25.17
N ASP A 185 6.52 11.97 25.01
CA ASP A 185 6.49 10.53 24.76
C ASP A 185 6.85 10.22 23.28
N ASP A 186 6.42 11.05 22.33
CA ASP A 186 6.73 10.86 20.91
C ASP A 186 8.20 11.16 20.61
N ALA A 187 8.78 12.19 21.25
CA ALA A 187 10.20 12.50 21.10
C ALA A 187 11.11 11.37 21.65
N VAL A 188 10.66 10.66 22.69
CA VAL A 188 11.35 9.47 23.21
C VAL A 188 11.17 8.29 22.27
N ALA A 189 9.96 8.11 21.74
CA ALA A 189 9.65 7.01 20.83
C ALA A 189 10.41 7.12 19.49
N LEU A 190 10.63 8.34 19.01
CA LEU A 190 11.35 8.65 17.76
C LEU A 190 12.84 8.91 17.97
N ALA A 191 13.38 8.67 19.14
CA ALA A 191 14.82 8.75 19.35
C ALA A 191 15.56 7.80 18.38
N PRO A 192 16.71 8.21 17.80
CA PRO A 192 17.46 9.45 18.10
C PRO A 192 17.04 10.68 17.26
N TYR A 193 16.05 10.57 16.38
CA TYR A 193 15.75 11.58 15.37
C TYR A 193 14.72 12.62 15.83
N GLY A 194 13.83 12.26 16.77
CA GLY A 194 12.73 13.13 17.20
C GLY A 194 11.81 13.44 16.03
N THR A 195 11.48 14.71 15.81
CA THR A 195 10.65 15.15 14.67
C THR A 195 11.45 15.49 13.41
N ALA A 196 12.79 15.42 13.46
CA ALA A 196 13.62 15.77 12.31
C ALA A 196 13.86 14.56 11.40
N TRP A 197 13.48 14.66 10.13
CA TRP A 197 13.73 13.63 9.13
C TRP A 197 15.25 13.36 8.97
N PRO A 198 15.75 12.13 9.22
CA PRO A 198 17.17 11.81 9.10
C PRO A 198 17.70 11.72 7.66
N GLY A 199 16.81 11.74 6.66
CA GLY A 199 17.17 11.45 5.28
C GLY A 199 17.16 9.95 4.97
N LEU A 200 17.37 9.62 3.69
CA LEU A 200 17.44 8.24 3.25
C LEU A 200 18.64 7.51 3.88
N ALA A 201 18.37 6.32 4.41
CA ALA A 201 19.35 5.35 4.84
C ALA A 201 20.35 5.03 3.72
N PRO A 202 21.65 4.90 4.05
CA PRO A 202 22.67 4.55 3.07
C PRO A 202 22.36 3.23 2.35
N ALA A 203 22.60 3.20 1.04
CA ALA A 203 22.42 1.99 0.24
C ALA A 203 23.38 0.87 0.70
N CYS A 204 22.88 -0.36 0.70
CA CYS A 204 23.65 -1.57 0.92
C CYS A 204 23.32 -2.57 -0.20
N PRO A 205 24.00 -2.46 -1.36
CA PRO A 205 23.66 -3.25 -2.52
C PRO A 205 23.86 -4.75 -2.23
N ALA A 206 22.89 -5.54 -2.68
CA ALA A 206 22.86 -6.98 -2.44
C ALA A 206 24.07 -7.70 -3.08
N VAL A 207 24.70 -8.60 -2.32
CA VAL A 207 25.78 -9.48 -2.81
C VAL A 207 25.25 -10.86 -3.23
N VAL A 208 24.03 -11.19 -2.81
CA VAL A 208 23.29 -12.42 -3.15
C VAL A 208 22.16 -12.04 -4.11
N ASP A 209 21.72 -12.96 -4.96
CA ASP A 209 20.58 -12.74 -5.83
C ASP A 209 19.32 -12.42 -4.98
N PRO A 210 18.74 -11.21 -5.11
CA PRO A 210 17.50 -10.85 -4.41
C PRO A 210 16.37 -11.86 -4.59
N ASP A 211 16.31 -12.47 -5.77
CA ASP A 211 15.25 -13.39 -6.15
C ASP A 211 15.36 -14.73 -5.39
N GLU A 212 16.58 -15.18 -5.10
CA GLU A 212 16.83 -16.37 -4.28
C GLU A 212 16.35 -16.13 -2.84
N ARG A 213 16.66 -14.95 -2.27
CA ARG A 213 16.16 -14.60 -0.93
C ARG A 213 14.64 -14.50 -0.89
N ALA A 214 14.04 -13.90 -1.91
CA ALA A 214 12.59 -13.76 -1.98
C ALA A 214 11.89 -15.12 -1.97
N ALA A 215 12.45 -16.13 -2.63
CA ALA A 215 11.93 -17.50 -2.58
C ALA A 215 12.01 -18.11 -1.17
N GLU A 216 13.12 -17.91 -0.45
CA GLU A 216 13.27 -18.38 0.94
C GLU A 216 12.25 -17.71 1.87
N VAL A 217 12.02 -16.41 1.72
CA VAL A 217 11.04 -15.68 2.53
C VAL A 217 9.61 -16.13 2.20
N ALA A 218 9.28 -16.29 0.92
CA ALA A 218 7.98 -16.80 0.48
C ALA A 218 7.70 -18.20 1.06
N ALA A 219 8.70 -19.09 1.04
CA ALA A 219 8.60 -20.42 1.62
C ALA A 219 8.35 -20.34 3.13
N ALA A 220 9.09 -19.50 3.86
CA ALA A 220 8.92 -19.33 5.30
C ALA A 220 7.55 -18.76 5.69
N LEU A 221 6.98 -17.85 4.90
CA LEU A 221 5.63 -17.31 5.13
C LEU A 221 4.55 -18.41 5.05
N VAL A 222 4.76 -19.41 4.18
CA VAL A 222 3.88 -20.58 4.06
C VAL A 222 4.16 -21.61 5.14
N GLU A 223 5.44 -21.99 5.36
CA GLU A 223 5.85 -23.03 6.31
C GLU A 223 5.40 -22.70 7.75
N TYR A 224 5.48 -21.43 8.14
CA TYR A 224 5.15 -20.98 9.49
C TYR A 224 3.72 -20.47 9.64
N ASP A 225 2.85 -20.70 8.64
CA ASP A 225 1.44 -20.26 8.62
C ASP A 225 1.28 -18.77 8.98
N ILE A 226 2.23 -17.92 8.51
CA ILE A 226 2.14 -16.47 8.72
C ILE A 226 0.97 -15.91 7.92
N LEU A 227 0.79 -16.41 6.69
CA LEU A 227 -0.36 -16.12 5.86
C LEU A 227 -1.40 -17.24 6.02
N THR A 228 -2.66 -16.88 6.25
CA THR A 228 -3.74 -17.88 6.27
C THR A 228 -4.02 -18.37 4.85
N ALA A 229 -3.67 -19.63 4.56
CA ALA A 229 -3.90 -20.30 3.28
C ALA A 229 -3.61 -19.39 2.07
N PRO A 230 -2.35 -18.95 1.85
CA PRO A 230 -2.04 -18.04 0.75
C PRO A 230 -2.23 -18.71 -0.62
N ARG A 231 -2.50 -17.92 -1.66
CA ARG A 231 -2.54 -18.37 -3.07
C ARG A 231 -1.47 -17.64 -3.87
N ILE A 232 -0.85 -18.29 -4.84
CA ILE A 232 0.03 -17.56 -5.77
C ILE A 232 -0.80 -16.73 -6.73
N ALA A 233 -0.42 -15.46 -6.88
CA ALA A 233 -0.81 -14.59 -7.97
C ALA A 233 0.37 -14.26 -8.88
N LEU A 234 0.07 -13.96 -10.15
CA LEU A 234 1.00 -13.52 -11.17
C LEU A 234 0.59 -12.13 -11.64
N VAL A 235 1.45 -11.16 -11.41
CA VAL A 235 1.20 -9.74 -11.69
C VAL A 235 2.06 -9.29 -12.88
N PRO A 236 1.50 -8.57 -13.87
CA PRO A 236 2.24 -8.01 -14.99
C PRO A 236 3.07 -6.81 -14.51
N ALA A 237 4.33 -7.06 -14.17
CA ALA A 237 5.27 -6.04 -13.72
C ALA A 237 6.71 -6.38 -14.13
N GLU A 238 7.40 -5.42 -14.74
CA GLU A 238 8.83 -5.56 -15.09
C GLU A 238 9.73 -5.50 -13.85
N ARG A 239 9.25 -4.85 -12.79
CA ARG A 239 9.96 -4.60 -11.54
C ARG A 239 9.16 -5.17 -10.37
N SER A 240 9.83 -5.66 -9.32
CA SER A 240 9.10 -6.21 -8.17
C SER A 240 8.36 -5.13 -7.37
N ALA A 241 8.95 -3.94 -7.21
CA ALA A 241 8.33 -2.83 -6.51
C ALA A 241 7.06 -2.27 -7.20
N ASP A 242 6.87 -2.57 -8.50
CA ASP A 242 5.75 -2.05 -9.28
C ASP A 242 4.49 -2.92 -9.15
N VAL A 243 4.57 -4.02 -8.40
CA VAL A 243 3.43 -4.91 -8.15
C VAL A 243 2.23 -4.15 -7.60
N LEU A 244 2.44 -3.22 -6.66
CA LEU A 244 1.33 -2.48 -6.03
C LEU A 244 0.62 -1.58 -7.04
N ALA A 245 1.39 -0.73 -7.74
CA ALA A 245 0.86 0.13 -8.79
C ALA A 245 0.23 -0.66 -9.95
N ALA A 246 0.82 -1.80 -10.34
CA ALA A 246 0.30 -2.60 -11.46
C ALA A 246 -1.10 -3.18 -11.22
N ILE A 247 -1.46 -3.46 -9.97
CA ILE A 247 -2.79 -3.97 -9.61
C ILE A 247 -3.68 -2.91 -8.95
N GLY A 248 -3.15 -1.73 -8.64
CA GLY A 248 -3.83 -0.70 -7.85
C GLY A 248 -4.21 -1.20 -6.47
N TRP A 249 -3.27 -1.77 -5.74
CA TRP A 249 -3.54 -2.31 -4.40
C TRP A 249 -3.97 -1.21 -3.43
N LEU A 250 -5.19 -1.32 -2.88
CA LEU A 250 -5.81 -0.33 -1.98
C LEU A 250 -5.53 -0.58 -0.49
N GLY A 251 -4.62 -1.51 -0.19
CA GLY A 251 -4.39 -1.99 1.18
C GLY A 251 -3.83 -1.00 2.20
N PRO A 252 -3.16 0.12 1.85
CA PRO A 252 -2.86 1.20 2.80
C PRO A 252 -4.13 1.95 3.25
N LEU A 253 -5.07 1.22 3.84
CA LEU A 253 -6.40 1.67 4.26
C LEU A 253 -6.28 2.94 5.10
N ASN A 254 -7.16 3.91 4.86
CA ASN A 254 -7.20 5.21 5.56
C ASN A 254 -6.02 6.17 5.30
N TYR A 255 -5.07 5.84 4.42
CA TYR A 255 -3.97 6.74 4.03
C TYR A 255 -4.16 7.30 2.62
N ASP A 256 -3.99 6.47 1.59
CA ASP A 256 -4.09 6.88 0.19
C ASP A 256 -4.61 5.71 -0.66
N GLU A 257 -5.44 6.03 -1.65
CA GLU A 257 -5.96 5.06 -2.62
C GLU A 257 -5.01 4.93 -3.83
N ASP A 258 -4.05 5.85 -3.98
CA ASP A 258 -3.01 5.77 -5.01
C ASP A 258 -1.82 4.91 -4.55
N ALA A 259 -1.63 3.77 -5.23
CA ALA A 259 -0.52 2.86 -4.96
C ALA A 259 0.84 3.34 -5.51
N ALA A 260 0.87 4.36 -6.37
CA ALA A 260 2.08 4.81 -7.05
C ALA A 260 3.16 5.38 -6.11
N PRO A 261 2.84 6.24 -5.12
CA PRO A 261 3.81 6.70 -4.12
C PRO A 261 4.48 5.55 -3.35
N PHE A 262 3.69 4.53 -2.97
CA PHE A 262 4.23 3.35 -2.28
C PHE A 262 5.19 2.56 -3.17
N SER A 263 4.81 2.34 -4.44
CA SER A 263 5.70 1.73 -5.44
C SER A 263 6.98 2.56 -5.66
N ALA A 264 6.92 3.89 -5.63
CA ALA A 264 8.11 4.74 -5.74
C ALA A 264 9.09 4.57 -4.56
N VAL A 265 8.59 4.45 -3.32
CA VAL A 265 9.43 4.12 -2.16
C VAL A 265 10.00 2.71 -2.29
N LEU A 266 9.19 1.72 -2.69
CA LEU A 266 9.65 0.35 -2.91
C LEU A 266 10.71 0.26 -4.01
N ARG A 267 10.62 1.08 -5.07
CA ARG A 267 11.66 1.20 -6.13
C ARG A 267 13.00 1.62 -5.52
N SER A 268 12.98 2.63 -4.66
CA SER A 268 14.17 3.10 -3.95
C SER A 268 14.76 2.01 -3.05
N TRP A 269 13.94 1.26 -2.31
CA TRP A 269 14.43 0.14 -1.49
C TRP A 269 14.90 -1.04 -2.34
N GLU A 270 14.28 -1.30 -3.48
CA GLU A 270 14.70 -2.34 -4.41
C GLU A 270 16.09 -2.01 -4.97
N ASP A 271 16.35 -0.75 -5.29
CA ASP A 271 17.64 -0.30 -5.79
C ASP A 271 18.72 -0.26 -4.69
N ARG A 272 18.35 0.17 -3.47
CA ARG A 272 19.31 0.35 -2.36
C ARG A 272 19.58 -0.89 -1.54
N PHE A 273 18.58 -1.76 -1.38
CA PHE A 273 18.63 -2.93 -0.49
C PHE A 273 18.33 -4.23 -1.21
N GLY A 274 17.87 -4.18 -2.47
CA GLY A 274 17.52 -5.37 -3.23
C GLY A 274 16.21 -6.01 -2.76
N ILE A 275 15.25 -5.24 -2.24
CA ILE A 275 13.99 -5.85 -1.78
C ILE A 275 13.19 -6.47 -2.92
N ARG A 276 12.29 -7.39 -2.56
CA ARG A 276 11.24 -7.92 -3.44
C ARG A 276 9.93 -7.96 -2.71
N VAL A 277 8.86 -7.55 -3.38
CA VAL A 277 7.48 -7.78 -2.91
C VAL A 277 7.21 -9.28 -2.99
N VAL A 278 6.88 -9.88 -1.85
CA VAL A 278 6.70 -11.34 -1.73
C VAL A 278 5.24 -11.69 -1.49
N ALA A 279 4.57 -10.97 -0.60
CA ALA A 279 3.18 -11.24 -0.28
C ALA A 279 2.39 -9.97 -0.01
N LEU A 280 1.09 -10.06 -0.27
CA LEU A 280 0.08 -9.08 0.08
C LEU A 280 -1.03 -9.78 0.86
N GLU A 281 -1.54 -9.11 1.86
CA GLU A 281 -2.83 -9.36 2.51
C GLU A 281 -3.71 -8.14 2.29
N PHE A 282 -4.90 -8.13 2.88
CA PHE A 282 -5.84 -7.00 2.77
C PHE A 282 -5.15 -5.66 3.08
N ASP A 283 -4.45 -5.61 4.19
CA ASP A 283 -3.83 -4.43 4.79
C ASP A 283 -2.35 -4.64 5.18
N VAL A 284 -1.74 -5.74 4.69
CA VAL A 284 -0.34 -6.09 5.00
C VAL A 284 0.49 -6.29 3.74
N LEU A 285 1.62 -5.60 3.66
CA LEU A 285 2.67 -5.81 2.65
C LEU A 285 3.84 -6.57 3.28
N HIS A 286 4.29 -7.64 2.63
CA HIS A 286 5.52 -8.36 3.01
C HIS A 286 6.57 -8.26 1.90
N VAL A 287 7.78 -7.83 2.25
CA VAL A 287 8.93 -7.76 1.35
C VAL A 287 10.12 -8.55 1.88
N SER A 288 10.84 -9.22 0.98
CA SER A 288 12.14 -9.83 1.32
C SER A 288 13.26 -8.81 1.23
N VAL A 289 14.27 -8.91 2.09
CA VAL A 289 15.54 -8.18 2.00
C VAL A 289 16.74 -9.16 1.97
N PRO A 290 17.59 -9.15 0.94
CA PRO A 290 18.73 -10.06 0.84
C PRO A 290 19.82 -9.80 1.87
N HIS A 291 20.02 -8.55 2.29
CA HIS A 291 21.04 -8.14 3.25
C HIS A 291 20.45 -7.23 4.33
N PRO A 292 19.83 -7.79 5.38
CA PRO A 292 19.30 -7.00 6.47
C PRO A 292 20.42 -6.31 7.26
N PRO A 293 20.11 -5.19 7.93
CA PRO A 293 21.06 -4.54 8.82
C PRO A 293 21.51 -5.52 9.91
N ARG A 294 22.80 -5.45 10.29
CA ARG A 294 23.40 -6.35 11.29
C ARG A 294 23.58 -5.69 12.64
N THR A 295 23.49 -4.36 12.66
CA THR A 295 23.64 -3.56 13.87
C THR A 295 22.46 -2.61 14.01
N LEU A 296 22.24 -2.15 15.26
CA LEU A 296 21.21 -1.15 15.54
C LEU A 296 21.51 0.19 14.83
N GLU A 297 22.79 0.55 14.70
CA GLU A 297 23.22 1.77 14.00
C GLU A 297 22.85 1.73 12.51
N GLU A 298 22.99 0.57 11.87
CA GLU A 298 22.54 0.37 10.48
C GLU A 298 21.02 0.31 10.36
N ALA A 299 20.33 -0.23 11.37
CA ALA A 299 18.89 -0.44 11.35
C ALA A 299 18.08 0.84 11.65
N LEU A 300 18.58 1.74 12.50
CA LEU A 300 17.84 2.94 12.91
C LEU A 300 17.45 3.86 11.74
N PRO A 301 18.33 4.18 10.77
CA PRO A 301 17.93 4.96 9.59
C PRO A 301 16.84 4.26 8.77
N ILE A 302 16.91 2.93 8.61
CA ILE A 302 15.90 2.14 7.89
C ILE A 302 14.57 2.16 8.65
N ALA A 303 14.61 2.03 9.98
CA ALA A 303 13.43 2.14 10.83
C ALA A 303 12.73 3.50 10.68
N ALA A 304 13.49 4.58 10.51
CA ALA A 304 12.91 5.90 10.26
C ALA A 304 12.18 5.98 8.90
N GLU A 305 12.73 5.37 7.85
CA GLU A 305 11.99 5.26 6.58
C GLU A 305 10.74 4.39 6.71
N HIS A 306 10.82 3.27 7.44
CA HIS A 306 9.66 2.41 7.67
C HIS A 306 8.57 3.12 8.46
N PHE A 307 8.95 3.96 9.43
CA PHE A 307 8.01 4.79 10.18
C PHE A 307 7.28 5.80 9.29
N ALA A 308 8.01 6.48 8.40
CA ALA A 308 7.40 7.38 7.44
C ALA A 308 6.45 6.63 6.49
N PHE A 309 6.84 5.44 6.04
CA PHE A 309 6.07 4.61 5.11
C PHE A 309 4.82 3.95 5.72
N CYS A 310 4.93 3.52 6.98
CA CYS A 310 3.92 2.74 7.70
C CYS A 310 4.09 2.99 9.21
N PRO A 311 3.47 4.06 9.74
CA PRO A 311 3.69 4.48 11.13
C PRO A 311 3.09 3.50 12.16
N ASP A 312 2.05 2.76 11.81
CA ASP A 312 1.32 1.85 12.71
C ASP A 312 2.21 0.73 13.27
N ASN A 313 3.19 0.26 12.49
CA ASN A 313 4.23 -0.67 12.95
C ASN A 313 4.97 -0.20 14.22
N ILE A 314 5.02 1.11 14.45
CA ILE A 314 5.68 1.68 15.63
C ILE A 314 4.64 2.23 16.59
N TRP A 315 3.64 2.97 16.11
CA TRP A 315 2.63 3.58 16.97
C TRP A 315 1.70 2.61 17.67
N GLN A 316 1.45 1.45 17.06
CA GLN A 316 0.51 0.47 17.59
C GLN A 316 1.18 -0.84 18.04
N ASP A 317 2.39 -1.14 17.56
CA ASP A 317 3.10 -2.38 17.90
C ASP A 317 4.40 -2.15 18.69
N SER A 318 5.45 -1.66 18.03
CA SER A 318 6.80 -1.60 18.65
C SER A 318 6.99 -0.47 19.68
N GLU A 319 6.10 0.52 19.70
CA GLU A 319 6.11 1.75 20.53
C GLU A 319 7.31 2.69 20.33
N THR A 320 8.47 2.21 19.86
CA THR A 320 9.69 3.02 19.67
C THR A 320 10.49 2.57 18.44
N LEU A 321 11.20 3.51 17.80
CA LEU A 321 12.11 3.22 16.68
C LEU A 321 13.23 2.24 17.08
N GLU A 322 13.79 2.40 18.27
CA GLU A 322 14.87 1.54 18.75
C GLU A 322 14.41 0.09 18.90
N ARG A 323 13.22 -0.12 19.48
CA ARG A 323 12.64 -1.45 19.65
C ARG A 323 12.31 -2.07 18.29
N TYR A 324 11.63 -1.32 17.41
CA TYR A 324 11.33 -1.77 16.06
C TYR A 324 12.60 -2.20 15.30
N ALA A 325 13.64 -1.35 15.31
CA ALA A 325 14.91 -1.64 14.65
C ALA A 325 15.55 -2.93 15.18
N ARG A 326 15.54 -3.15 16.50
CA ARG A 326 16.11 -4.33 17.14
C ARG A 326 15.32 -5.60 16.84
N GLU A 327 14.00 -5.54 16.95
CA GLU A 327 13.12 -6.71 16.92
C GLU A 327 12.72 -7.12 15.49
N HIS A 328 12.58 -6.15 14.58
CA HIS A 328 12.01 -6.35 13.24
C HIS A 328 12.97 -6.09 12.08
N LEU A 329 14.12 -5.44 12.30
CA LEU A 329 15.09 -5.18 11.21
C LEU A 329 16.41 -5.93 11.36
N VAL A 330 17.03 -5.93 12.55
CA VAL A 330 18.35 -6.53 12.75
C VAL A 330 18.32 -8.04 12.46
N GLY A 331 19.00 -8.44 11.39
CA GLY A 331 19.07 -9.83 10.93
C GLY A 331 17.76 -10.39 10.37
N LYS A 332 16.75 -9.54 10.10
CA LYS A 332 15.43 -9.97 9.63
C LYS A 332 15.32 -9.83 8.11
N HIS A 333 15.15 -10.95 7.44
CA HIS A 333 15.04 -11.01 5.98
C HIS A 333 13.63 -10.72 5.44
N ASN A 334 12.62 -10.62 6.30
CA ASN A 334 11.26 -10.23 5.96
C ASN A 334 10.97 -8.89 6.64
N TRP A 335 10.51 -7.90 5.88
CA TRP A 335 9.92 -6.69 6.40
C TRP A 335 8.42 -6.71 6.11
N SER A 336 7.62 -6.48 7.15
CA SER A 336 6.17 -6.48 7.07
C SER A 336 5.64 -5.09 7.44
N PHE A 337 4.64 -4.62 6.72
CA PHE A 337 4.02 -3.32 6.90
C PHE A 337 2.51 -3.51 6.98
N TRP A 338 1.90 -3.07 8.07
CA TRP A 338 0.47 -3.20 8.35
C TRP A 338 -0.13 -1.81 8.58
N TRP A 339 -1.26 -1.53 7.94
CA TRP A 339 -2.02 -0.28 8.07
C TRP A 339 -3.41 -0.57 8.66
N ASP A 340 -3.89 0.23 9.62
CA ASP A 340 -5.25 0.16 10.20
C ASP A 340 -6.02 1.48 10.01
#